data_AF-A0A957VTD5-F1
#
_entry.id   AF-A0A957VTD5-F1
#
_cell.length_a   1.000
_cell.length_b   1.000
_cell.length_c   1.000
_cell.angle_alpha   90.00
_cell.angle_beta   90.00
_cell.angle_gamma   90.00
#
_symmetry.space_group_name_H-M   'P 1'
#
loop_
_entity.id
_entity.type
_entity.pdbx_description
1 polymer ?
#
loop_
_entity_poly.entity_id
_entity_poly.type
_entity_poly.pdbx_seq_one_letter_code
_entity_poly.pdbx_strand_id
1 'polypeptide(L)'
;MQNYFQSTEPPYLTAEFEYFRIPYEKWELMLTRLRQMGLSTIVLVVPWVFHENEGGTIDVQGVTNNRRNLVGLVKLCHQLDFYCILKVGPYHQNHGLINQGLPTWLSEDSLPEAIKGWYTAISQPLVALQWPDGPILALHFNSAATDNETALLVSEHLAQVRWPIWLRKRYGGVNSMNSVLGTNYGTVSQAPFPTTWSEEPTPLEQEAKLFLAEQLKDKQATDFRILTEAGWQVPIWGRTKAEVETLRLQNYTEPADLDDFDQNSIILNLQQPIQVDPDPVEVSRYPVWATTAPIRADGSLRRNFWAFKHKLWPYQLPGTEIDNSILRVPFDQGEALSSSQDTPLKLNLPKGAKPTIYRLRSSGELVIDEGLKAQRGKITGQYVVEDEIAQTDWVFWIDHPHEPLTGFPHTYLSRLLKAQLQTLLKCGGLVESLSEILSPKSVLSPPEARPPADASHTYTLNEARRGLREADVALRKAIRSIGGLEAGFDIILGRPTPEIPQPAKGTIVINPEVFDASIKDILYNIGKVCAENAVELKTASDMLQQTLNEDQDLTIERYQENYTTAVMAAIRCRQNLHQIIGQLRTEIATEKLPLVIWRVHDQVQSISKRLRWGVLRS
;
A
#
# COMPACT_ATOMS: atom_id res chain seq x y z
N MET A 1 29.55 -7.31 -8.80
CA MET A 1 29.17 -6.84 -7.45
C MET A 1 27.79 -7.39 -7.13
N GLN A 2 27.71 -8.26 -6.12
CA GLN A 2 26.48 -8.87 -5.62
C GLN A 2 25.58 -7.84 -4.93
N ASN A 3 24.28 -8.15 -4.91
CA ASN A 3 23.13 -7.28 -4.65
C ASN A 3 23.11 -6.67 -3.22
N TYR A 4 23.16 -5.34 -3.11
CA TYR A 4 23.07 -4.66 -1.80
C TYR A 4 21.68 -4.68 -1.15
N PHE A 5 20.63 -5.07 -1.88
CA PHE A 5 19.24 -5.05 -1.37
C PHE A 5 18.43 -6.30 -1.73
N GLN A 6 19.09 -7.36 -2.19
CA GLN A 6 18.50 -8.70 -2.18
C GLN A 6 19.13 -9.47 -1.02
N SER A 7 18.92 -8.97 0.20
CA SER A 7 19.11 -9.84 1.34
C SER A 7 17.85 -10.70 1.44
N THR A 8 17.92 -11.91 0.90
CA THR A 8 17.07 -13.00 1.42
C THR A 8 17.52 -13.42 2.82
N GLU A 9 18.57 -12.80 3.37
CA GLU A 9 19.13 -13.12 4.67
C GLU A 9 18.61 -12.15 5.75
N PRO A 10 18.28 -12.67 6.94
CA PRO A 10 17.73 -11.88 8.04
C PRO A 10 18.72 -10.87 8.65
N PRO A 11 18.22 -9.83 9.35
CA PRO A 11 16.82 -9.57 9.66
C PRO A 11 16.04 -8.88 8.53
N TYR A 12 14.80 -9.31 8.29
CA TYR A 12 13.84 -8.59 7.45
C TYR A 12 13.27 -7.40 8.22
N LEU A 13 13.52 -6.19 7.74
CA LEU A 13 12.96 -4.97 8.31
C LEU A 13 11.61 -4.67 7.65
N THR A 14 10.55 -4.81 8.43
CA THR A 14 9.17 -4.78 7.93
C THR A 14 8.35 -3.65 8.53
N ALA A 15 7.30 -3.27 7.81
CA ALA A 15 6.27 -2.38 8.30
C ALA A 15 4.90 -2.82 7.83
N GLU A 16 3.90 -2.67 8.70
CA GLU A 16 2.52 -2.82 8.30
C GLU A 16 2.06 -1.65 7.43
N PHE A 17 1.42 -1.99 6.32
CA PHE A 17 0.87 -1.03 5.37
C PHE A 17 -0.62 -1.30 5.18
N GLU A 18 -1.44 -0.65 5.99
CA GLU A 18 -2.90 -0.79 5.97
C GLU A 18 -3.50 -0.01 4.79
N TYR A 19 -3.21 -0.47 3.57
CA TYR A 19 -3.56 0.18 2.31
C TYR A 19 -5.05 0.50 2.16
N PHE A 20 -5.92 -0.30 2.77
CA PHE A 20 -7.37 -0.10 2.75
C PHE A 20 -7.80 1.18 3.47
N ARG A 21 -6.94 1.74 4.33
CA ARG A 21 -7.13 3.04 5.00
C ARG A 21 -6.41 4.21 4.34
N ILE A 22 -5.47 3.92 3.44
CA ILE A 22 -4.67 4.94 2.77
C ILE A 22 -5.31 5.26 1.41
N PRO A 23 -5.57 6.54 1.07
CA PRO A 23 -5.99 6.91 -0.28
C PRO A 23 -5.06 6.32 -1.33
N TYR A 24 -5.62 5.70 -2.36
CA TYR A 24 -4.87 4.96 -3.39
C TYR A 24 -3.76 5.81 -4.03
N GLU A 25 -4.00 7.10 -4.24
CA GLU A 25 -3.04 8.04 -4.85
C GLU A 25 -1.83 8.32 -3.97
N LYS A 26 -1.88 7.99 -2.67
CA LYS A 26 -0.79 8.21 -1.72
C LYS A 26 0.07 6.97 -1.53
N TRP A 27 -0.31 5.80 -2.02
CA TRP A 27 0.39 4.54 -1.74
C TRP A 27 1.88 4.59 -2.11
N GLU A 28 2.18 5.04 -3.32
CA GLU A 28 3.55 5.11 -3.84
C GLU A 28 4.44 6.05 -3.02
N LEU A 29 3.92 7.22 -2.65
CA LEU A 29 4.64 8.16 -1.77
C LEU A 29 4.94 7.52 -0.41
N MET A 30 3.94 6.89 0.22
CA MET A 30 4.11 6.29 1.55
C MET A 30 5.10 5.13 1.52
N LEU A 31 5.00 4.25 0.52
CA LEU A 31 5.96 3.16 0.33
C LEU A 31 7.37 3.71 0.08
N THR A 32 7.50 4.78 -0.70
CA THR A 32 8.81 5.43 -0.91
C THR A 32 9.36 6.00 0.40
N ARG A 33 8.53 6.60 1.25
CA ARG A 33 8.97 7.05 2.59
C ARG A 33 9.44 5.88 3.45
N LEU A 34 8.70 4.78 3.47
CA LEU A 34 9.12 3.56 4.19
C LEU A 34 10.48 3.06 3.68
N ARG A 35 10.75 3.17 2.38
CA ARG A 35 12.03 2.78 1.79
C ARG A 35 13.16 3.71 2.24
N GLN A 36 12.93 5.02 2.22
CA GLN A 36 13.89 6.02 2.71
C GLN A 36 14.21 5.83 4.21
N MET A 37 13.24 5.33 4.98
CA MET A 37 13.43 4.98 6.40
C MET A 37 14.34 3.76 6.60
N GLY A 38 14.60 2.96 5.56
CA GLY A 38 15.46 1.78 5.62
C GLY A 38 14.70 0.44 5.63
N LEU A 39 13.40 0.42 5.33
CA LEU A 39 12.62 -0.82 5.30
C LEU A 39 12.82 -1.62 4.01
N SER A 40 12.87 -2.93 4.14
CA SER A 40 13.06 -3.87 3.02
C SER A 40 11.76 -4.56 2.59
N THR A 41 10.79 -4.67 3.51
CA THR A 41 9.62 -5.54 3.36
C THR A 41 8.35 -4.85 3.86
N ILE A 42 7.23 -5.12 3.22
CA ILE A 42 5.91 -4.60 3.59
C ILE A 42 4.99 -5.73 4.02
N VAL A 43 4.36 -5.58 5.18
CA VAL A 43 3.33 -6.48 5.67
C VAL A 43 1.96 -5.92 5.25
N LEU A 44 1.23 -6.69 4.45
CA LEU A 44 -0.10 -6.32 3.95
C LEU A 44 -1.16 -7.12 4.68
N VAL A 45 -1.94 -6.43 5.52
CA VAL A 45 -3.17 -6.96 6.12
C VAL A 45 -4.26 -6.95 5.07
N VAL A 46 -4.87 -8.11 4.79
CA VAL A 46 -5.90 -8.27 3.76
C VAL A 46 -7.26 -8.56 4.42
N PRO A 47 -8.09 -7.54 4.72
CA PRO A 47 -9.36 -7.74 5.40
C PRO A 47 -10.41 -8.31 4.44
N TRP A 48 -10.95 -9.48 4.75
CA TRP A 48 -11.99 -10.10 3.91
C TRP A 48 -13.23 -9.20 3.81
N VAL A 49 -13.73 -8.68 4.94
CA VAL A 49 -14.86 -7.74 5.00
C VAL A 49 -14.70 -6.53 4.09
N PHE A 50 -13.46 -6.07 3.88
CA PHE A 50 -13.20 -4.93 3.02
C PHE A 50 -13.21 -5.33 1.54
N HIS A 51 -12.69 -6.51 1.21
CA HIS A 51 -12.57 -6.98 -0.17
C HIS A 51 -13.85 -7.62 -0.72
N GLU A 52 -14.76 -8.04 0.16
CA GLU A 52 -16.04 -8.60 -0.26
C GLU A 52 -17.10 -7.51 -0.47
N ASN A 53 -17.78 -7.59 -1.61
CA ASN A 53 -18.93 -6.74 -1.92
C ASN A 53 -20.23 -7.31 -1.34
N GLU A 54 -21.27 -6.48 -1.26
CA GLU A 54 -22.61 -6.88 -0.78
C GLU A 54 -23.21 -8.09 -1.53
N GLY A 55 -22.78 -8.35 -2.77
CA GLY A 55 -23.16 -9.51 -3.58
C GLY A 55 -22.29 -10.77 -3.41
N GLY A 56 -21.40 -10.83 -2.40
CA GLY A 56 -20.54 -11.98 -2.13
C GLY A 56 -19.34 -12.13 -3.09
N THR A 57 -19.02 -11.08 -3.86
CA THR A 57 -17.90 -11.09 -4.80
C THR A 57 -16.67 -10.46 -4.19
N ILE A 58 -15.52 -11.12 -4.33
CA ILE A 58 -14.23 -10.63 -3.85
C ILE A 58 -13.59 -9.74 -4.92
N ASP A 59 -13.32 -8.49 -4.56
CA ASP A 59 -12.59 -7.54 -5.39
C ASP A 59 -11.19 -7.31 -4.84
N VAL A 60 -10.16 -7.85 -5.50
CA VAL A 60 -8.73 -7.61 -5.20
C VAL A 60 -8.00 -6.83 -6.29
N GLN A 61 -8.72 -6.43 -7.34
CA GLN A 61 -8.19 -5.66 -8.46
C GLN A 61 -8.60 -4.18 -8.40
N GLY A 62 -9.46 -3.84 -7.43
CA GLY A 62 -9.94 -2.49 -7.17
C GLY A 62 -10.99 -2.01 -8.17
N VAL A 63 -11.77 -2.93 -8.73
CA VAL A 63 -12.83 -2.63 -9.71
C VAL A 63 -13.92 -1.76 -9.09
N THR A 64 -14.27 -2.05 -7.84
CA THR A 64 -15.35 -1.37 -7.09
C THR A 64 -14.83 -0.19 -6.28
N ASN A 65 -13.60 -0.29 -5.79
CA ASN A 65 -12.91 0.73 -5.01
C ASN A 65 -11.41 0.60 -5.25
N ASN A 66 -10.72 1.67 -5.67
CA ASN A 66 -9.29 1.62 -5.97
C ASN A 66 -8.45 1.13 -4.78
N ARG A 67 -8.89 1.37 -3.54
CA ARG A 67 -8.20 0.87 -2.33
C ARG A 67 -8.26 -0.65 -2.19
N ARG A 68 -9.17 -1.34 -2.89
CA ARG A 68 -9.23 -2.80 -2.97
C ARG A 68 -8.25 -3.39 -3.98
N ASN A 69 -7.46 -2.58 -4.70
CA ASN A 69 -6.49 -3.04 -5.69
C ASN A 69 -5.22 -3.64 -5.04
N LEU A 70 -5.38 -4.76 -4.34
CA LEU A 70 -4.29 -5.50 -3.71
C LEU A 70 -3.28 -6.00 -4.76
N VAL A 71 -3.74 -6.48 -5.91
CA VAL A 71 -2.85 -6.93 -7.00
C VAL A 71 -1.95 -5.78 -7.47
N GLY A 72 -2.52 -4.61 -7.69
CA GLY A 72 -1.78 -3.41 -8.07
C GLY A 72 -0.84 -2.93 -6.98
N LEU A 73 -1.20 -3.06 -5.70
CA LEU A 73 -0.33 -2.73 -4.57
C LEU A 73 0.88 -3.67 -4.48
N VAL A 74 0.67 -4.98 -4.64
CA VAL A 74 1.78 -5.96 -4.64
C VAL A 74 2.73 -5.67 -5.80
N LYS A 75 2.21 -5.39 -6.99
CA LYS A 75 3.03 -4.96 -8.14
C LYS A 75 3.79 -3.66 -7.86
N LEU A 76 3.16 -2.69 -7.20
CA LEU A 76 3.82 -1.45 -6.78
C LEU A 76 4.94 -1.71 -5.77
N CYS A 77 4.74 -2.60 -4.80
CA CYS A 77 5.80 -3.01 -3.88
C CYS A 77 6.98 -3.63 -4.64
N HIS A 78 6.72 -4.50 -5.62
CA HIS A 78 7.76 -5.06 -6.47
C HIS A 78 8.54 -3.98 -7.25
N GLN A 79 7.83 -3.02 -7.83
CA GLN A 79 8.42 -1.89 -8.56
C GLN A 79 9.35 -1.03 -7.68
N LEU A 80 8.99 -0.89 -6.40
CA LEU A 80 9.74 -0.15 -5.39
C LEU A 80 10.77 -1.03 -4.64
N ASP A 81 11.08 -2.21 -5.18
CA ASP A 81 12.04 -3.19 -4.63
C ASP A 81 11.72 -3.61 -3.17
N PHE A 82 10.43 -3.69 -2.81
CA PHE A 82 9.96 -4.28 -1.56
C PHE A 82 9.60 -5.76 -1.73
N TYR A 83 9.93 -6.54 -0.71
CA TYR A 83 9.26 -7.82 -0.46
C TYR A 83 7.89 -7.60 0.18
N CYS A 84 6.99 -8.56 0.06
CA CYS A 84 5.67 -8.55 0.68
C CYS A 84 5.46 -9.76 1.58
N ILE A 85 4.90 -9.53 2.76
CA ILE A 85 4.29 -10.58 3.59
C ILE A 85 2.79 -10.33 3.59
N LEU A 86 2.00 -11.30 3.13
CA LEU A 86 0.55 -11.17 3.11
C LEU A 86 -0.05 -11.81 4.36
N LYS A 87 -0.70 -11.00 5.20
CA LYS A 87 -1.60 -11.48 6.25
C LYS A 87 -2.97 -11.70 5.60
N VAL A 88 -3.24 -12.93 5.18
CA VAL A 88 -4.41 -13.29 4.36
C VAL A 88 -5.67 -13.63 5.18
N GLY A 89 -5.56 -13.59 6.51
CA GLY A 89 -6.68 -13.85 7.42
C GLY A 89 -7.03 -15.35 7.50
N PRO A 90 -8.30 -15.71 7.76
CA PRO A 90 -9.48 -14.86 7.51
C PRO A 90 -9.77 -13.84 8.62
N TYR A 91 -9.17 -13.99 9.81
CA TYR A 91 -9.31 -13.07 10.94
C TYR A 91 -8.14 -12.09 11.01
N HIS A 92 -8.39 -10.91 11.57
CA HIS A 92 -7.40 -9.85 11.77
C HIS A 92 -7.67 -9.12 13.09
N GLN A 93 -7.11 -9.63 14.18
CA GLN A 93 -7.19 -9.00 15.49
C GLN A 93 -6.28 -7.77 15.60
N ASN A 94 -6.61 -6.85 16.51
CA ASN A 94 -5.83 -5.65 16.82
C ASN A 94 -5.63 -4.64 15.67
N HIS A 95 -6.40 -4.77 14.59
CA HIS A 95 -6.38 -3.83 13.46
C HIS A 95 -7.57 -2.85 13.45
N GLY A 96 -8.46 -2.89 14.45
CA GLY A 96 -9.66 -2.01 14.48
C GLY A 96 -10.58 -2.25 13.27
N LEU A 97 -10.68 -3.49 12.81
CA LEU A 97 -11.56 -3.89 11.70
C LEU A 97 -12.92 -4.32 12.25
N ILE A 98 -13.99 -3.99 11.53
CA ILE A 98 -15.33 -4.50 11.84
C ILE A 98 -15.30 -6.03 11.81
N ASN A 99 -15.91 -6.66 12.82
CA ASN A 99 -16.00 -8.10 12.96
C ASN A 99 -14.63 -8.81 12.78
N GLN A 100 -13.55 -8.16 13.24
CA GLN A 100 -12.18 -8.67 13.13
C GLN A 100 -11.76 -8.99 11.69
N GLY A 101 -12.32 -8.29 10.71
CA GLY A 101 -12.02 -8.49 9.29
C GLY A 101 -12.90 -9.52 8.60
N LEU A 102 -13.83 -10.18 9.29
CA LEU A 102 -14.80 -11.09 8.68
C LEU A 102 -16.04 -10.35 8.14
N PRO A 103 -16.61 -10.78 7.01
CA PRO A 103 -17.92 -10.34 6.56
C PRO A 103 -19.01 -10.51 7.62
N THR A 104 -19.90 -9.53 7.74
CA THR A 104 -20.95 -9.50 8.79
C THR A 104 -22.08 -10.49 8.56
N TRP A 105 -22.22 -11.03 7.34
CA TRP A 105 -23.21 -12.03 6.98
C TRP A 105 -22.78 -13.46 7.34
N LEU A 106 -21.50 -13.69 7.63
CA LEU A 106 -20.97 -15.03 7.90
C LEU A 106 -21.59 -15.61 9.17
N SER A 107 -22.07 -16.84 9.06
CA SER A 107 -22.46 -17.69 10.18
C SER A 107 -21.42 -18.77 10.43
N GLU A 108 -21.41 -19.35 11.62
CA GLU A 108 -20.48 -20.44 11.98
C GLU A 108 -20.60 -21.66 11.06
N ASP A 109 -21.82 -21.99 10.63
CA ASP A 109 -22.10 -23.14 9.75
C ASP A 109 -21.60 -22.95 8.31
N SER A 110 -21.58 -21.70 7.83
CA SER A 110 -21.15 -21.35 6.46
C SER A 110 -19.65 -21.09 6.35
N LEU A 111 -18.98 -20.93 7.49
CA LEU A 111 -17.59 -20.51 7.58
C LEU A 111 -16.60 -21.42 6.82
N PRO A 112 -16.66 -22.77 6.89
CA PRO A 112 -15.64 -23.61 6.24
C PRO A 112 -15.60 -23.48 4.72
N GLU A 113 -16.76 -23.50 4.06
CA GLU A 113 -16.84 -23.37 2.59
C GLU A 113 -16.52 -21.93 2.16
N ALA A 114 -16.97 -20.94 2.95
CA ALA A 114 -16.69 -19.54 2.66
C ALA A 114 -15.18 -19.21 2.78
N ILE A 115 -14.45 -19.79 3.75
CA ILE A 115 -12.99 -19.65 3.85
C ILE A 115 -12.29 -20.20 2.61
N LYS A 116 -12.74 -21.35 2.09
CA LYS A 116 -12.19 -21.92 0.86
C LYS A 116 -12.44 -20.99 -0.33
N GLY A 117 -13.63 -20.41 -0.43
CA GLY A 117 -13.97 -19.39 -1.44
C GLY A 117 -13.07 -18.16 -1.34
N TRP A 118 -12.88 -17.62 -0.14
CA TRP A 118 -11.98 -16.51 0.15
C TRP A 118 -10.55 -16.80 -0.31
N TYR A 119 -9.95 -17.91 0.14
CA TYR A 119 -8.59 -18.26 -0.23
C TYR A 119 -8.43 -18.51 -1.73
N THR A 120 -9.42 -19.14 -2.37
CA THR A 120 -9.39 -19.34 -3.83
C THR A 120 -9.37 -17.99 -4.56
N ALA A 121 -10.25 -17.06 -4.15
CA ALA A 121 -10.39 -15.76 -4.79
C ALA A 121 -9.16 -14.87 -4.66
N ILE A 122 -8.48 -14.87 -3.49
CA ILE A 122 -7.23 -14.11 -3.33
C ILE A 122 -6.05 -14.79 -4.02
N SER A 123 -6.04 -16.13 -4.07
CA SER A 123 -4.89 -16.88 -4.61
C SER A 123 -4.81 -16.75 -6.13
N GLN A 124 -5.95 -16.86 -6.83
CA GLN A 124 -5.99 -16.86 -8.29
C GLN A 124 -5.21 -15.69 -8.95
N PRO A 125 -5.33 -14.43 -8.49
CA PRO A 125 -4.55 -13.32 -9.06
C PRO A 125 -3.19 -13.05 -8.40
N LEU A 126 -2.87 -13.67 -7.24
CA LEU A 126 -1.67 -13.34 -6.45
C LEU A 126 -0.59 -14.43 -6.46
N VAL A 127 -0.94 -15.70 -6.72
CA VAL A 127 0.03 -16.81 -6.74
C VAL A 127 1.15 -16.58 -7.75
N ALA A 128 0.86 -15.95 -8.89
CA ALA A 128 1.87 -15.60 -9.90
C ALA A 128 2.83 -14.47 -9.45
N LEU A 129 2.57 -13.82 -8.31
CA LEU A 129 3.40 -12.77 -7.73
C LEU A 129 4.23 -13.27 -6.53
N GLN A 130 4.31 -14.59 -6.34
CA GLN A 130 5.14 -15.21 -5.31
C GLN A 130 6.62 -15.17 -5.67
N TRP A 131 7.48 -15.04 -4.66
CA TRP A 131 8.93 -15.08 -4.81
C TRP A 131 9.38 -16.45 -5.37
N PRO A 132 10.37 -16.51 -6.28
CA PRO A 132 11.27 -15.42 -6.71
C PRO A 132 10.76 -14.53 -7.85
N ASP A 133 9.71 -14.94 -8.56
CA ASP A 133 9.23 -14.22 -9.76
C ASP A 133 8.38 -12.98 -9.43
N GLY A 134 7.90 -12.88 -8.19
CA GLY A 134 7.28 -11.68 -7.65
C GLY A 134 7.71 -11.37 -6.21
N PRO A 135 7.15 -10.33 -5.58
CA PRO A 135 7.65 -9.82 -4.30
C PRO A 135 7.12 -10.59 -3.08
N ILE A 136 6.11 -11.46 -3.22
CA ILE A 136 5.47 -12.10 -2.05
C ILE A 136 6.42 -13.16 -1.49
N LEU A 137 7.02 -12.84 -0.35
CA LEU A 137 8.03 -13.65 0.34
C LEU A 137 7.40 -14.71 1.24
N ALA A 138 6.26 -14.39 1.86
CA ALA A 138 5.57 -15.28 2.78
C ALA A 138 4.09 -14.93 2.92
N LEU A 139 3.31 -15.92 3.38
CA LEU A 139 1.97 -15.71 3.91
C LEU A 139 2.00 -15.80 5.44
N HIS A 140 1.07 -15.13 6.11
CA HIS A 140 0.87 -15.25 7.54
C HIS A 140 -0.60 -15.49 7.86
N PHE A 141 -0.86 -16.52 8.68
CA PHE A 141 -2.15 -16.72 9.33
C PHE A 141 -2.21 -15.83 10.56
N ASN A 142 -3.10 -14.84 10.58
CA ASN A 142 -3.42 -14.20 11.85
C ASN A 142 -4.36 -15.15 12.61
N SER A 143 -3.77 -16.03 13.41
CA SER A 143 -4.50 -16.83 14.38
C SER A 143 -4.44 -16.12 15.72
N ALA A 144 -5.61 -15.73 16.21
CA ALA A 144 -5.92 -15.13 17.50
C ALA A 144 -5.50 -15.94 18.75
N ALA A 145 -4.48 -16.79 18.67
CA ALA A 145 -4.30 -17.89 19.60
C ALA A 145 -2.96 -17.85 20.34
N THR A 146 -2.44 -16.67 20.66
CA THR A 146 -1.34 -16.59 21.62
C THR A 146 -1.80 -16.31 23.05
N ASP A 147 -2.95 -15.66 23.28
CA ASP A 147 -3.35 -15.29 24.64
C ASP A 147 -4.87 -15.43 24.83
N ASN A 148 -5.28 -16.22 25.84
CA ASN A 148 -6.57 -16.45 26.54
C ASN A 148 -7.96 -16.09 25.92
N GLU A 149 -8.06 -15.35 24.82
CA GLU A 149 -9.30 -14.87 24.16
C GLU A 149 -9.75 -15.76 22.98
N THR A 150 -9.02 -16.85 22.71
CA THR A 150 -9.32 -17.86 21.66
C THR A 150 -10.66 -18.58 21.88
N ALA A 151 -11.30 -18.38 23.03
CA ALA A 151 -12.63 -18.89 23.34
C ALA A 151 -13.75 -18.30 22.46
N LEU A 152 -13.54 -17.15 21.82
CA LEU A 152 -14.52 -16.50 20.93
C LEU A 152 -14.63 -17.12 19.53
N LEU A 153 -13.74 -18.07 19.17
CA LEU A 153 -13.74 -18.72 17.85
C LEU A 153 -14.19 -20.18 17.86
N VAL A 154 -14.49 -20.72 19.03
CA VAL A 154 -15.17 -22.01 19.12
C VAL A 154 -16.65 -21.71 19.26
N SER A 155 -17.38 -22.00 18.18
CA SER A 155 -18.83 -21.97 18.23
C SER A 155 -19.34 -22.75 19.43
N GLU A 156 -20.42 -22.27 20.05
CA GLU A 156 -21.11 -23.01 21.11
C GLU A 156 -21.40 -24.46 20.65
N HIS A 157 -21.67 -24.63 19.35
CA HIS A 157 -21.84 -25.92 18.69
C HIS A 157 -20.57 -26.80 18.70
N LEU A 158 -19.39 -26.25 18.36
CA LEU A 158 -18.12 -26.98 18.43
C LEU A 158 -17.79 -27.40 19.87
N ALA A 159 -18.02 -26.52 20.84
CA ALA A 159 -17.82 -26.80 22.26
C ALA A 159 -18.82 -27.84 22.79
N GLN A 160 -20.06 -27.90 22.30
CA GLN A 160 -21.04 -28.90 22.75
C GLN A 160 -20.82 -30.28 22.12
N VAL A 161 -20.37 -30.34 20.86
CA VAL A 161 -20.27 -31.61 20.11
C VAL A 161 -18.87 -32.21 20.17
N ARG A 162 -17.81 -31.42 19.91
CA ARG A 162 -16.44 -31.96 19.78
C ARG A 162 -15.76 -32.17 21.13
N TRP A 163 -16.05 -31.35 22.14
CA TRP A 163 -15.44 -31.46 23.45
C TRP A 163 -15.70 -32.81 24.16
N PRO A 164 -16.95 -33.33 24.24
CA PRO A 164 -17.17 -34.66 24.82
C PRO A 164 -16.50 -35.78 24.04
N ILE A 165 -16.41 -35.65 22.71
CA ILE A 165 -15.73 -36.63 21.84
C ILE A 165 -14.22 -36.62 22.12
N TRP A 166 -13.63 -35.43 22.26
CA TRP A 166 -12.21 -35.27 22.56
C TRP A 166 -11.86 -35.85 23.94
N LEU A 167 -12.63 -35.51 24.98
CA LEU A 167 -12.46 -36.06 26.32
C LEU A 167 -12.58 -37.60 26.31
N ARG A 168 -13.56 -38.14 25.59
CA ARG A 168 -13.74 -39.60 25.48
C ARG A 168 -12.55 -40.27 24.78
N LYS A 169 -12.00 -39.66 23.73
CA LYS A 169 -10.81 -40.17 23.04
C LYS A 169 -9.57 -40.12 23.93
N ARG A 170 -9.41 -39.06 24.73
CA ARG A 170 -8.24 -38.83 25.58
C ARG A 170 -8.20 -39.72 26.81
N TYR A 171 -9.35 -39.94 27.46
CA TYR A 171 -9.42 -40.67 28.73
C TYR A 171 -10.01 -42.08 28.62
N GLY A 172 -10.61 -42.45 27.48
CA GLY A 172 -11.21 -43.78 27.27
C GLY A 172 -12.48 -44.06 28.08
N GLY A 173 -12.86 -43.19 29.04
CA GLY A 173 -14.07 -43.33 29.85
C GLY A 173 -14.18 -42.33 31.01
N VAL A 174 -15.36 -42.23 31.61
CA VAL A 174 -15.68 -41.21 32.65
C VAL A 174 -14.90 -41.43 33.95
N ASN A 175 -14.65 -42.68 34.35
CA ASN A 175 -13.92 -42.97 35.58
C ASN A 175 -12.45 -42.52 35.51
N SER A 176 -11.79 -42.76 34.37
CA SER A 176 -10.40 -42.31 34.16
C SER A 176 -10.33 -40.78 34.11
N MET A 177 -11.30 -40.14 33.45
CA MET A 177 -11.38 -38.68 33.38
C MET A 177 -11.58 -38.07 34.78
N ASN A 178 -12.56 -38.56 35.55
CA ASN A 178 -12.83 -38.09 36.91
C ASN A 178 -11.61 -38.25 37.83
N SER A 179 -10.89 -39.37 37.73
CA SER A 179 -9.68 -39.61 38.52
C SER A 179 -8.55 -38.63 38.20
N VAL A 180 -8.39 -38.23 36.94
CA VAL A 180 -7.32 -37.30 36.51
C VAL A 180 -7.71 -35.85 36.80
N LEU A 181 -8.96 -35.48 36.54
CA LEU A 181 -9.44 -34.11 36.66
C LEU A 181 -9.92 -33.73 38.07
N GLY A 182 -10.02 -34.71 38.98
CA GLY A 182 -10.57 -34.48 40.32
C GLY A 182 -12.06 -34.16 40.31
N THR A 183 -12.81 -34.75 39.38
CA THR A 183 -14.25 -34.48 39.18
C THR A 183 -15.10 -35.72 39.46
N ASN A 184 -16.43 -35.59 39.41
CA ASN A 184 -17.37 -36.70 39.68
C ASN A 184 -18.56 -36.70 38.72
N TYR A 185 -18.28 -36.59 37.42
CA TYR A 185 -19.33 -36.66 36.40
C TYR A 185 -19.84 -38.09 36.21
N GLY A 186 -21.13 -38.27 35.96
CA GLY A 186 -21.75 -39.57 35.68
C GLY A 186 -21.51 -40.04 34.24
N THR A 187 -21.26 -39.12 33.30
CA THR A 187 -20.83 -39.41 31.93
C THR A 187 -19.84 -38.36 31.43
N VAL A 188 -19.04 -38.67 30.40
CA VAL A 188 -18.10 -37.70 29.80
C VAL A 188 -18.81 -36.45 29.28
N SER A 189 -20.01 -36.58 28.72
CA SER A 189 -20.79 -35.44 28.19
C SER A 189 -21.30 -34.46 29.25
N GLN A 190 -21.25 -34.82 30.54
CA GLN A 190 -21.60 -33.92 31.63
C GLN A 190 -20.46 -32.98 32.02
N ALA A 191 -19.22 -33.23 31.56
CA ALA A 191 -18.11 -32.32 31.76
C ALA A 191 -18.32 -31.06 30.89
N PRO A 192 -18.58 -29.88 31.48
CA PRO A 192 -18.85 -28.67 30.72
C PRO A 192 -17.58 -28.18 30.03
N PHE A 193 -17.73 -27.49 28.91
CA PHE A 193 -16.67 -26.65 28.38
C PHE A 193 -16.64 -25.34 29.20
N PRO A 194 -15.49 -24.90 29.74
CA PRO A 194 -15.40 -23.66 30.51
C PRO A 194 -15.78 -22.43 29.68
N THR A 195 -16.62 -21.56 30.24
CA THR A 195 -17.02 -20.28 29.61
C THR A 195 -16.36 -19.06 30.27
N THR A 196 -15.73 -19.28 31.43
CA THR A 196 -14.92 -18.30 32.17
C THR A 196 -13.57 -18.92 32.48
N TRP A 197 -12.53 -18.09 32.62
CA TRP A 197 -11.15 -18.55 32.82
C TRP A 197 -10.56 -17.99 34.10
N SER A 198 -10.04 -18.86 34.95
CA SER A 198 -9.35 -18.51 36.19
C SER A 198 -7.89 -18.07 35.94
N GLU A 199 -7.35 -17.17 36.78
CA GLU A 199 -5.93 -16.79 36.72
C GLU A 199 -5.01 -18.02 36.90
N GLU A 200 -5.36 -18.90 37.85
CA GLU A 200 -4.79 -20.23 37.99
C GLU A 200 -5.77 -21.27 37.42
N PRO A 201 -5.51 -21.82 36.22
CA PRO A 201 -6.48 -22.69 35.56
C PRO A 201 -6.62 -24.03 36.28
N THR A 202 -7.87 -24.40 36.58
CA THR A 202 -8.25 -25.74 37.04
C THR A 202 -7.84 -26.82 36.03
N PRO A 203 -7.72 -28.10 36.45
CA PRO A 203 -7.40 -29.20 35.52
C PRO A 203 -8.34 -29.27 34.31
N LEU A 204 -9.64 -28.99 34.51
CA LEU A 204 -10.61 -28.96 33.41
C LEU A 204 -10.36 -27.78 32.45
N GLU A 205 -10.02 -26.59 32.96
CA GLU A 205 -9.63 -25.44 32.13
C GLU A 205 -8.33 -25.68 31.38
N GLN A 206 -7.34 -26.36 31.98
CA GLN A 206 -6.10 -26.75 31.29
C GLN A 206 -6.40 -27.69 30.11
N GLU A 207 -7.29 -28.65 30.31
CA GLU A 207 -7.71 -29.58 29.26
C GLU A 207 -8.51 -28.88 28.16
N ALA A 208 -9.36 -27.91 28.53
CA ALA A 208 -10.05 -27.06 27.55
C ALA A 208 -9.04 -26.26 26.70
N LYS A 209 -7.98 -25.69 27.30
CA LYS A 209 -6.90 -25.02 26.57
C LYS A 209 -6.19 -25.96 25.60
N LEU A 210 -5.92 -27.21 26.00
CA LEU A 210 -5.32 -28.22 25.10
C LEU A 210 -6.24 -28.59 23.95
N PHE A 211 -7.54 -28.75 24.21
CA PHE A 211 -8.53 -28.99 23.16
C PHE A 211 -8.57 -27.83 22.17
N LEU A 212 -8.62 -26.58 22.64
CA LEU A 212 -8.58 -25.38 21.78
C LEU A 212 -7.34 -25.34 20.90
N ALA A 213 -6.16 -25.65 21.46
CA ALA A 213 -4.91 -25.70 20.71
C ALA A 213 -4.94 -26.77 19.60
N GLU A 214 -5.51 -27.95 19.86
CA GLU A 214 -5.65 -29.01 18.86
C GLU A 214 -6.66 -28.61 17.75
N GLN A 215 -7.80 -28.01 18.11
CA GLN A 215 -8.77 -27.53 17.13
C GLN A 215 -8.18 -26.47 16.19
N LEU A 216 -7.37 -25.57 16.75
CA LEU A 216 -6.67 -24.57 15.97
C LEU A 216 -5.67 -25.21 14.99
N LYS A 217 -4.90 -26.20 15.44
CA LYS A 217 -3.93 -26.91 14.61
C LYS A 217 -4.61 -27.62 13.42
N ASP A 218 -5.74 -28.28 13.65
CA ASP A 218 -6.54 -28.90 12.59
C ASP A 218 -7.06 -27.87 11.57
N LYS A 219 -7.52 -26.71 12.05
CA LYS A 219 -7.96 -25.60 11.20
C LYS A 219 -6.82 -25.05 10.35
N GLN A 220 -5.68 -24.73 10.96
CA GLN A 220 -4.49 -24.26 10.26
C GLN A 220 -3.98 -25.27 9.22
N ALA A 221 -4.03 -26.57 9.52
CA ALA A 221 -3.67 -27.60 8.55
C ALA A 221 -4.62 -27.63 7.33
N THR A 222 -5.91 -27.36 7.55
CA THR A 222 -6.91 -27.26 6.48
C THR A 222 -6.67 -26.03 5.61
N ASP A 223 -6.49 -24.86 6.23
CA ASP A 223 -6.21 -23.59 5.53
C ASP A 223 -4.90 -23.68 4.72
N PHE A 224 -3.86 -24.27 5.31
CA PHE A 224 -2.59 -24.54 4.64
C PHE A 224 -2.77 -25.42 3.40
N ARG A 225 -3.56 -26.49 3.50
CA ARG A 225 -3.83 -27.38 2.37
C ARG A 225 -4.53 -26.62 1.24
N ILE A 226 -5.53 -25.80 1.56
CA ILE A 226 -6.25 -24.99 0.56
C ILE A 226 -5.29 -24.06 -0.20
N LEU A 227 -4.40 -23.36 0.51
CA LEU A 227 -3.42 -22.45 -0.11
C LEU A 227 -2.38 -23.21 -0.95
N THR A 228 -1.92 -24.37 -0.47
CA THR A 228 -0.98 -25.22 -1.23
C THR A 228 -1.62 -25.74 -2.50
N GLU A 229 -2.86 -26.22 -2.43
CA GLU A 229 -3.65 -26.66 -3.59
C GLU A 229 -3.93 -25.52 -4.58
N ALA A 230 -4.02 -24.28 -4.09
CA ALA A 230 -4.14 -23.08 -4.92
C ALA A 230 -2.83 -22.65 -5.60
N GLY A 231 -1.70 -23.30 -5.29
CA GLY A 231 -0.41 -23.10 -5.95
C GLY A 231 0.61 -22.25 -5.19
N TRP A 232 0.36 -21.91 -3.93
CA TRP A 232 1.35 -21.23 -3.09
C TRP A 232 2.51 -22.15 -2.71
N GLN A 233 3.73 -21.66 -2.87
CA GLN A 233 4.98 -22.38 -2.58
C GLN A 233 5.87 -21.65 -1.57
N VAL A 234 5.55 -20.39 -1.26
CA VAL A 234 6.28 -19.58 -0.28
C VAL A 234 6.00 -20.06 1.16
N PRO A 235 6.91 -19.77 2.11
CA PRO A 235 6.67 -20.05 3.52
C PRO A 235 5.34 -19.47 4.03
N ILE A 236 4.64 -20.26 4.84
CA ILE A 236 3.41 -19.84 5.52
C ILE A 236 3.67 -19.82 7.02
N TRP A 237 3.72 -18.62 7.58
CA TRP A 237 4.03 -18.39 8.99
C TRP A 237 2.77 -18.55 9.86
N GLY A 238 2.99 -19.04 11.09
CA GLY A 238 1.95 -19.27 12.11
C GLY A 238 1.50 -20.74 12.23
N ARG A 239 2.19 -21.68 11.59
CA ARG A 239 1.77 -23.10 11.46
C ARG A 239 2.31 -24.04 12.55
N THR A 240 3.56 -23.88 13.02
CA THR A 240 4.13 -24.68 14.13
C THR A 240 5.14 -23.90 14.98
N LYS A 241 5.35 -24.34 16.23
CA LYS A 241 6.38 -23.76 17.14
C LYS A 241 7.80 -23.82 16.54
N ALA A 242 8.11 -24.84 15.75
CA ALA A 242 9.41 -24.99 15.08
C ALA A 242 9.60 -24.02 13.89
N GLU A 243 8.52 -23.68 13.15
CA GLU A 243 8.57 -22.65 12.09
C GLU A 243 8.60 -21.23 12.69
N VAL A 244 8.01 -21.04 13.89
CA VAL A 244 8.13 -19.81 14.70
C VAL A 244 9.56 -19.61 15.23
N GLU A 245 10.31 -20.69 15.47
CA GLU A 245 11.73 -20.61 15.86
C GLU A 245 12.62 -20.09 14.72
N THR A 246 12.25 -20.31 13.45
CA THR A 246 12.98 -19.80 12.26
C THR A 246 12.54 -18.41 11.77
N LEU A 247 11.41 -17.87 12.24
CA LEU A 247 10.93 -16.52 11.89
C LEU A 247 10.37 -15.86 13.16
N ARG A 248 11.26 -15.44 14.06
CA ARG A 248 10.88 -14.68 15.27
C ARG A 248 10.56 -13.24 14.89
N LEU A 249 9.33 -12.82 15.16
CA LEU A 249 8.86 -11.45 15.00
C LEU A 249 9.05 -10.65 16.27
N GLN A 250 9.68 -9.50 16.17
CA GLN A 250 9.63 -8.46 17.19
C GLN A 250 8.89 -7.24 16.65
N ASN A 251 7.95 -6.72 17.44
CA ASN A 251 7.14 -5.56 17.09
C ASN A 251 7.66 -4.34 17.84
N TYR A 252 7.82 -3.22 17.13
CA TYR A 252 8.28 -1.96 17.71
C TYR A 252 7.32 -0.83 17.40
N THR A 253 7.04 -0.02 18.41
CA THR A 253 6.21 1.18 18.28
C THR A 253 7.01 2.46 18.40
N GLU A 254 8.10 2.44 19.17
CA GLU A 254 8.96 3.60 19.38
C GLU A 254 10.40 3.31 18.95
N PRO A 255 11.17 4.34 18.52
CA PRO A 255 12.57 4.15 18.15
C PRO A 255 13.43 3.60 19.29
N ALA A 256 13.14 3.96 20.55
CA ALA A 256 13.90 3.53 21.72
C ALA A 256 13.91 2.00 21.87
N ASP A 257 12.79 1.35 21.54
CA ASP A 257 12.62 -0.10 21.65
C ASP A 257 13.59 -0.88 20.73
N LEU A 258 14.09 -0.24 19.66
CA LEU A 258 15.09 -0.83 18.76
C LEU A 258 16.49 -0.91 19.36
N ASP A 259 16.79 -0.28 20.52
CA ASP A 259 18.10 -0.41 21.18
C ASP A 259 18.23 -1.74 21.95
N ASP A 260 17.11 -2.33 22.37
CA ASP A 260 17.05 -3.58 23.14
C ASP A 260 16.78 -4.81 22.27
N PHE A 261 16.99 -4.71 20.94
CA PHE A 261 16.64 -5.78 20.01
C PHE A 261 17.54 -7.01 20.14
N ASP A 262 16.92 -8.19 20.05
CA ASP A 262 17.65 -9.47 20.00
C ASP A 262 18.23 -9.68 18.59
N GLN A 263 19.56 -9.77 18.48
CA GLN A 263 20.27 -10.02 17.22
C GLN A 263 19.87 -11.36 16.55
N ASN A 264 19.21 -12.27 17.28
CA ASN A 264 18.67 -13.51 16.72
C ASN A 264 17.29 -13.34 16.07
N SER A 265 16.71 -12.13 16.10
CA SER A 265 15.42 -11.85 15.48
C SER A 265 15.54 -11.84 13.96
N ILE A 266 14.55 -12.45 13.30
CA ILE A 266 14.58 -12.66 11.84
C ILE A 266 13.62 -11.70 11.15
N ILE A 267 12.53 -11.29 11.81
CA ILE A 267 11.60 -10.28 11.31
C ILE A 267 11.48 -9.17 12.36
N LEU A 268 11.88 -7.95 12.01
CA LEU A 268 11.69 -6.76 12.84
C LEU A 268 10.56 -5.95 12.21
N ASN A 269 9.41 -5.90 12.86
CA ASN A 269 8.24 -5.20 12.36
C ASN A 269 8.04 -3.89 13.11
N LEU A 270 8.16 -2.79 12.39
CA LEU A 270 7.66 -1.51 12.86
C LEU A 270 6.14 -1.56 12.77
N GLN A 271 5.49 -1.62 13.93
CA GLN A 271 4.05 -1.59 13.96
C GLN A 271 3.56 -0.22 13.52
N GLN A 272 2.81 -0.25 12.42
CA GLN A 272 1.95 0.84 11.97
C GLN A 272 2.65 2.21 11.83
N PRO A 273 3.75 2.30 11.04
CA PRO A 273 4.55 3.52 10.91
C PRO A 273 3.90 4.63 10.09
N ILE A 274 2.64 4.47 9.68
CA ILE A 274 1.92 5.42 8.84
C ILE A 274 0.65 5.87 9.56
N GLN A 275 0.47 7.18 9.65
CA GLN A 275 -0.81 7.76 10.03
C GLN A 275 -1.78 7.68 8.84
N VAL A 276 -3.01 7.28 9.12
CA VAL A 276 -4.09 7.14 8.13
C VAL A 276 -5.14 8.25 8.30
N ASP A 277 -5.80 8.63 7.20
CA ASP A 277 -6.95 9.54 7.22
C ASP A 277 -8.17 8.82 7.87
N PRO A 278 -9.13 9.54 8.51
CA PRO A 278 -10.30 8.91 9.10
C PRO A 278 -11.17 8.20 8.05
N ASP A 279 -11.64 7.01 8.42
CA ASP A 279 -12.19 5.99 7.52
C ASP A 279 -13.67 6.20 7.08
N PRO A 280 -14.11 5.52 6.00
CA PRO A 280 -15.53 5.27 5.70
C PRO A 280 -16.15 4.25 6.69
N VAL A 281 -17.48 4.04 6.61
CA VAL A 281 -18.27 3.27 7.60
C VAL A 281 -17.78 1.82 7.81
N GLU A 282 -17.14 1.20 6.81
CA GLU A 282 -16.72 -0.22 6.87
C GLU A 282 -15.43 -0.46 7.67
N VAL A 283 -14.71 0.60 8.04
CA VAL A 283 -13.46 0.52 8.79
C VAL A 283 -13.63 1.40 10.04
N SER A 284 -13.37 0.85 11.23
CA SER A 284 -13.71 1.54 12.49
C SER A 284 -12.81 2.77 12.76
N ARG A 285 -12.93 3.38 13.94
CA ARG A 285 -12.12 4.57 14.31
C ARG A 285 -10.62 4.27 14.25
N TYR A 286 -9.85 5.29 13.85
CA TYR A 286 -8.40 5.22 13.95
C TYR A 286 -7.98 5.11 15.42
N PRO A 287 -7.02 4.24 15.75
CA PRO A 287 -6.51 4.06 17.11
C PRO A 287 -5.55 5.19 17.53
N VAL A 288 -5.42 5.40 18.85
CA VAL A 288 -4.68 6.52 19.48
C VAL A 288 -3.18 6.55 19.11
N TRP A 289 -2.57 5.39 18.84
CA TRP A 289 -1.16 5.27 18.45
C TRP A 289 -0.84 5.96 17.11
N ALA A 290 -1.83 6.21 16.24
CA ALA A 290 -1.63 6.90 14.96
C ALA A 290 -1.10 8.34 15.12
N THR A 291 -1.11 8.87 16.35
CA THR A 291 -0.60 10.19 16.69
C THR A 291 0.94 10.27 16.75
N THR A 292 1.64 9.16 17.02
CA THR A 292 3.12 9.10 17.13
C THR A 292 3.81 8.54 15.87
N ALA A 293 3.04 8.09 14.87
CA ALA A 293 3.57 7.51 13.63
C ALA A 293 4.60 8.43 12.92
N PRO A 294 5.73 7.88 12.44
CA PRO A 294 6.81 8.65 11.81
C PRO A 294 6.39 9.35 10.51
N ILE A 295 5.38 8.84 9.82
CA ILE A 295 4.86 9.40 8.56
C ILE A 295 3.41 9.83 8.75
N ARG A 296 3.07 11.07 8.37
CA ARG A 296 1.69 11.57 8.41
C ARG A 296 0.86 11.06 7.24
N ALA A 297 -0.46 11.16 7.34
CA ALA A 297 -1.40 10.76 6.28
C ALA A 297 -1.22 11.52 4.96
N ASP A 298 -0.54 12.67 4.94
CA ASP A 298 -0.20 13.44 3.74
C ASP A 298 1.22 13.14 3.20
N GLY A 299 1.93 12.19 3.82
CA GLY A 299 3.28 11.76 3.45
C GLY A 299 4.38 12.69 3.93
N SER A 300 4.04 13.70 4.76
CA SER A 300 5.05 14.49 5.45
C SER A 300 5.70 13.67 6.56
N LEU A 301 7.00 13.88 6.76
CA LEU A 301 7.77 13.17 7.76
C LEU A 301 7.68 13.91 9.11
N ARG A 302 7.67 13.16 10.20
CA ARG A 302 7.82 13.66 11.57
C ARG A 302 9.26 13.47 12.03
N ARG A 303 9.65 14.11 13.13
CA ARG A 303 10.98 13.94 13.73
C ARG A 303 11.32 12.47 14.01
N ASN A 304 10.34 11.67 14.45
CA ASN A 304 10.53 10.23 14.69
C ASN A 304 10.93 9.45 13.42
N PHE A 305 10.60 9.92 12.21
CA PHE A 305 11.07 9.31 10.97
C PHE A 305 12.59 9.22 10.94
N TRP A 306 13.26 10.32 11.28
CA TRP A 306 14.73 10.38 11.25
C TRP A 306 15.35 9.54 12.37
N ALA A 307 14.68 9.41 13.51
CA ALA A 307 15.10 8.52 14.59
C ALA A 307 15.05 7.05 14.16
N PHE A 308 13.95 6.61 13.53
CA PHE A 308 13.86 5.26 12.95
C PHE A 308 14.90 5.07 11.85
N LYS A 309 14.99 6.01 10.89
CA LYS A 309 15.97 5.98 9.81
C LYS A 309 17.40 5.76 10.34
N HIS A 310 17.80 6.56 11.32
CA HIS A 310 19.12 6.49 11.94
C HIS A 310 19.41 5.13 12.59
N LYS A 311 18.37 4.41 13.05
CA LYS A 311 18.52 3.09 13.66
C LYS A 311 18.42 1.93 12.66
N LEU A 312 17.70 2.10 11.56
CA LEU A 312 17.40 1.00 10.64
C LEU A 312 18.45 0.80 9.55
N TRP A 313 19.02 1.88 9.01
CA TRP A 313 20.03 1.80 7.96
C TRP A 313 21.30 0.99 8.32
N PRO A 314 21.80 0.99 9.57
CA PRO A 314 22.92 0.13 9.95
C PRO A 314 22.69 -1.37 9.70
N TYR A 315 21.44 -1.84 9.74
CA TYR A 315 21.10 -3.24 9.42
C TYR A 315 21.04 -3.51 7.92
N GLN A 316 20.87 -2.48 7.09
CA GLN A 316 20.80 -2.61 5.63
C GLN A 316 22.17 -2.46 4.97
N LEU A 317 23.11 -1.75 5.62
CA LEU A 317 24.38 -1.37 5.03
C LEU A 317 25.54 -1.79 5.94
N PRO A 318 26.23 -2.89 5.62
CA PRO A 318 27.45 -3.30 6.31
C PRO A 318 28.51 -2.18 6.27
N GLY A 319 29.21 -1.97 7.38
CA GLY A 319 30.23 -0.92 7.50
C GLY A 319 29.69 0.48 7.83
N THR A 320 28.38 0.60 8.09
CA THR A 320 27.80 1.84 8.63
C THR A 320 28.28 2.08 10.07
N GLU A 321 28.77 3.29 10.34
CA GLU A 321 29.19 3.72 11.67
C GLU A 321 28.28 4.83 12.19
N ILE A 322 28.12 4.90 13.51
CA ILE A 322 27.44 6.03 14.17
C ILE A 322 28.48 6.71 15.07
N ASP A 323 28.83 7.95 14.75
CA ASP A 323 29.75 8.77 15.54
C ASP A 323 29.13 10.15 15.81
N ASN A 324 29.11 10.57 17.08
CA ASN A 324 28.53 11.86 17.51
C ASN A 324 27.14 12.14 16.92
N SER A 325 26.23 11.15 16.94
CA SER A 325 24.88 11.24 16.36
C SER A 325 24.81 11.41 14.84
N ILE A 326 25.92 11.18 14.13
CA ILE A 326 25.95 11.11 12.67
C ILE A 326 26.10 9.65 12.25
N LEU A 327 25.12 9.16 11.51
CA LEU A 327 25.20 7.92 10.76
C LEU A 327 26.07 8.14 9.53
N ARG A 328 27.08 7.29 9.31
CA ARG A 328 28.09 7.39 8.26
C ARG A 328 28.13 6.11 7.45
N VAL A 329 27.87 6.22 6.16
CA VAL A 329 27.97 5.11 5.20
C VAL A 329 29.13 5.39 4.26
N PRO A 330 30.26 4.66 4.38
CA PRO A 330 31.39 4.84 3.48
C PRO A 330 31.09 4.27 2.08
N PHE A 331 31.66 4.89 1.05
CA PHE A 331 31.73 4.39 -0.32
C PHE A 331 33.05 4.85 -0.96
N ASP A 332 33.41 4.31 -2.14
CA ASP A 332 34.75 4.48 -2.72
C ASP A 332 35.16 5.95 -2.93
N GLN A 333 34.19 6.81 -3.22
CA GLN A 333 34.39 8.23 -3.55
C GLN A 333 34.08 9.18 -2.38
N GLY A 334 33.67 8.68 -1.21
CA GLY A 334 33.30 9.52 -0.06
C GLY A 334 32.44 8.85 1.00
N GLU A 335 31.60 9.64 1.70
CA GLU A 335 30.65 9.12 2.68
C GLU A 335 29.28 9.77 2.56
N ALA A 336 28.24 8.98 2.83
CA ALA A 336 26.87 9.45 3.02
C ALA A 336 26.60 9.61 4.51
N LEU A 337 26.04 10.75 4.88
CA LEU A 337 25.84 11.18 6.25
C LEU A 337 24.36 11.38 6.50
N SER A 338 23.86 10.93 7.66
CA SER A 338 22.51 11.23 8.12
C SER A 338 22.47 11.46 9.62
N SER A 339 21.47 12.18 10.11
CA SER A 339 21.24 12.37 11.54
C SER A 339 19.75 12.43 11.85
N SER A 340 19.41 12.08 13.09
CA SER A 340 18.04 12.21 13.63
C SER A 340 17.75 13.60 14.22
N GLN A 341 18.77 14.43 14.36
CA GLN A 341 18.65 15.79 14.91
C GLN A 341 19.73 16.72 14.36
N ASP A 342 19.53 18.03 14.53
CA ASP A 342 20.56 19.01 14.21
C ASP A 342 21.83 18.72 15.02
N THR A 343 22.95 18.56 14.31
CA THR A 343 24.18 18.02 14.89
C THR A 343 25.40 18.77 14.34
N PRO A 344 26.31 19.26 15.21
CA PRO A 344 27.58 19.81 14.75
C PRO A 344 28.39 18.75 14.01
N LEU A 345 28.71 19.00 12.73
CA LEU A 345 29.49 18.08 11.92
C LEU A 345 30.97 18.48 11.95
N LYS A 346 31.82 17.53 12.31
CA LYS A 346 33.29 17.67 12.26
C LYS A 346 33.92 16.37 11.80
N LEU A 347 34.28 16.30 10.54
CA LEU A 347 34.84 15.10 9.89
C LEU A 347 36.26 15.39 9.40
N ASN A 348 37.19 14.44 9.59
CA ASN A 348 38.51 14.52 8.98
C ASN A 348 38.47 13.89 7.58
N LEU A 349 39.06 14.56 6.61
CA LEU A 349 39.14 14.08 5.23
C LEU A 349 40.46 13.35 4.97
N PRO A 350 40.48 12.39 4.02
CA PRO A 350 41.72 11.82 3.51
C PRO A 350 42.70 12.89 3.02
N LYS A 351 44.00 12.61 3.13
CA LYS A 351 45.04 13.56 2.73
C LYS A 351 44.94 13.84 1.23
N GLY A 352 44.71 15.11 0.88
CA GLY A 352 44.65 15.57 -0.52
C GLY A 352 43.23 15.65 -1.10
N ALA A 353 42.22 15.15 -0.39
CA ALA A 353 40.82 15.22 -0.81
C ALA A 353 40.35 16.69 -0.94
N LYS A 354 39.57 16.96 -1.99
CA LYS A 354 38.94 18.25 -2.28
C LYS A 354 37.46 18.02 -2.62
N PRO A 355 36.66 17.57 -1.66
CA PRO A 355 35.32 17.12 -1.97
C PRO A 355 34.35 18.27 -2.18
N THR A 356 33.33 17.99 -2.98
CA THR A 356 32.09 18.77 -3.00
C THR A 356 31.09 18.12 -2.06
N ILE A 357 30.37 18.95 -1.30
CA ILE A 357 29.36 18.50 -0.35
C ILE A 357 27.99 18.74 -0.97
N TYR A 358 27.17 17.71 -1.00
CA TYR A 358 25.82 17.72 -1.53
C TYR A 358 24.82 17.37 -0.43
N ARG A 359 23.68 18.05 -0.45
CA ARG A 359 22.52 17.78 0.39
C ARG A 359 21.41 17.19 -0.45
N LEU A 360 20.99 15.99 -0.11
CA LEU A 360 19.81 15.34 -0.63
C LEU A 360 18.63 15.66 0.28
N ARG A 361 17.63 16.33 -0.27
CA ARG A 361 16.37 16.62 0.41
C ARG A 361 15.48 15.38 0.41
N SER A 362 14.50 15.34 1.32
CA SER A 362 13.50 14.26 1.34
C SER A 362 12.66 14.19 0.06
N SER A 363 12.65 15.27 -0.73
CA SER A 363 12.12 15.31 -2.10
C SER A 363 12.97 14.56 -3.13
N GLY A 364 14.15 14.07 -2.77
CA GLY A 364 15.10 13.53 -3.74
C GLY A 364 15.89 14.60 -4.50
N GLU A 365 15.64 15.89 -4.25
CA GLU A 365 16.44 16.96 -4.84
C GLU A 365 17.84 16.96 -4.22
N LEU A 366 18.86 16.90 -5.08
CA LEU A 366 20.26 16.92 -4.69
C LEU A 366 20.86 18.28 -5.03
N VAL A 367 21.29 19.03 -4.02
CA VAL A 367 21.87 20.38 -4.19
C VAL A 367 23.24 20.46 -3.54
N ILE A 368 24.05 21.46 -3.93
CA ILE A 368 25.29 21.75 -3.21
C ILE A 368 24.93 22.26 -1.81
N ASP A 369 25.64 21.78 -0.79
CA ASP A 369 25.47 22.24 0.57
C ASP A 369 26.21 23.56 0.81
N GLU A 370 25.48 24.61 1.19
CA GLU A 370 26.06 25.93 1.46
C GLU A 370 26.50 26.12 2.93
N GLY A 371 26.03 25.26 3.84
CA GLY A 371 26.26 25.36 5.28
C GLY A 371 27.52 24.64 5.77
N LEU A 372 27.89 23.54 5.11
CA LEU A 372 29.05 22.72 5.42
C LEU A 372 30.25 23.15 4.55
N LYS A 373 31.43 23.23 5.16
CA LYS A 373 32.66 23.68 4.48
C LYS A 373 33.77 22.65 4.59
N ALA A 374 34.34 22.29 3.44
CA ALA A 374 35.55 21.46 3.36
C ALA A 374 36.80 22.36 3.33
N GLN A 375 37.53 22.45 4.44
CA GLN A 375 38.74 23.28 4.56
C GLN A 375 39.81 22.60 5.42
N ARG A 376 41.08 22.76 5.06
CA ARG A 376 42.24 22.26 5.81
C ARG A 376 42.14 20.76 6.16
N GLY A 377 41.66 19.95 5.22
CA GLY A 377 41.49 18.50 5.38
C GLY A 377 40.37 18.09 6.34
N LYS A 378 39.36 18.94 6.54
CA LYS A 378 38.20 18.66 7.38
C LYS A 378 36.91 19.18 6.75
N ILE A 379 35.80 18.51 7.02
CA ILE A 379 34.45 19.07 6.84
C ILE A 379 33.97 19.58 8.19
N THR A 380 33.52 20.84 8.22
CA THR A 380 32.95 21.46 9.43
C THR A 380 31.69 22.23 9.13
N GLY A 381 30.73 22.21 10.05
CA GLY A 381 29.52 23.04 10.00
C GLY A 381 28.40 22.45 10.85
N GLN A 382 27.15 22.72 10.49
CA GLN A 382 25.98 22.13 11.12
C GLN A 382 25.26 21.21 10.15
N TYR A 383 25.07 19.95 10.54
CA TYR A 383 24.10 19.08 9.91
C TYR A 383 22.71 19.51 10.40
N VAL A 384 21.86 19.96 9.49
CA VAL A 384 20.49 20.39 9.80
C VAL A 384 19.52 19.35 9.24
N VAL A 385 18.65 18.80 10.08
CA VAL A 385 17.64 17.81 9.68
C VAL A 385 16.44 18.47 9.04
N GLU A 386 16.01 19.61 9.56
CA GLU A 386 14.88 20.37 9.05
C GLU A 386 15.30 21.84 8.91
N ASP A 387 15.32 22.34 7.67
CA ASP A 387 15.62 23.74 7.37
C ASP A 387 14.40 24.46 6.77
N GLU A 388 14.54 25.75 6.45
CA GLU A 388 13.46 26.56 5.86
C GLU A 388 13.01 26.06 4.47
N ILE A 389 13.78 25.20 3.83
CA ILE A 389 13.61 24.81 2.43
C ILE A 389 13.12 23.37 2.30
N ALA A 390 13.58 22.42 3.14
CA ALA A 390 13.12 21.03 3.18
C ALA A 390 13.65 20.26 4.42
N GLN A 391 13.27 18.98 4.51
CA GLN A 391 13.88 18.03 5.43
C GLN A 391 15.03 17.30 4.74
N THR A 392 16.16 17.11 5.41
CA THR A 392 17.38 16.50 4.87
C THR A 392 17.35 14.99 4.98
N ASP A 393 17.41 14.33 3.83
CA ASP A 393 17.52 12.88 3.74
C ASP A 393 18.96 12.45 4.03
N TRP A 394 19.88 12.80 3.13
CA TRP A 394 21.29 12.46 3.21
C TRP A 394 22.14 13.70 2.91
N VAL A 395 23.33 13.76 3.49
CA VAL A 395 24.41 14.63 3.01
C VAL A 395 25.50 13.73 2.45
N PHE A 396 25.95 13.99 1.23
CA PHE A 396 27.08 13.29 0.63
C PHE A 396 28.25 14.24 0.58
N TRP A 397 29.45 13.77 0.92
CA TRP A 397 30.66 14.41 0.43
C TRP A 397 31.30 13.50 -0.60
N ILE A 398 31.72 14.08 -1.73
CA ILE A 398 32.21 13.33 -2.89
C ILE A 398 33.49 13.99 -3.38
N ASP A 399 34.60 13.24 -3.45
CA ASP A 399 35.91 13.77 -3.85
C ASP A 399 35.98 14.09 -5.36
N HIS A 400 35.35 13.25 -6.19
CA HIS A 400 35.36 13.36 -7.65
C HIS A 400 33.93 13.38 -8.22
N PRO A 401 33.19 14.50 -8.09
CA PRO A 401 31.77 14.56 -8.42
C PRO A 401 31.43 14.42 -9.92
N HIS A 402 32.44 14.53 -10.79
CA HIS A 402 32.29 14.36 -12.23
C HIS A 402 32.44 12.91 -12.70
N GLU A 403 32.93 12.02 -11.83
CA GLU A 403 33.03 10.60 -12.13
C GLU A 403 31.68 9.90 -11.87
N PRO A 404 31.42 8.75 -12.53
CA PRO A 404 30.26 7.93 -12.22
C PRO A 404 30.23 7.54 -10.74
N LEU A 405 29.04 7.61 -10.15
CA LEU A 405 28.82 7.27 -8.75
C LEU A 405 29.01 5.76 -8.53
N THR A 406 29.43 5.42 -7.32
CA THR A 406 29.63 4.03 -6.90
C THR A 406 28.94 3.74 -5.57
N GLY A 407 28.72 2.45 -5.27
CA GLY A 407 28.22 1.99 -3.99
C GLY A 407 26.83 2.51 -3.62
N PHE A 408 26.70 2.99 -2.38
CA PHE A 408 25.42 3.44 -1.81
C PHE A 408 24.75 4.61 -2.56
N PRO A 409 25.41 5.77 -2.78
CA PRO A 409 24.78 6.89 -3.47
C PRO A 409 24.32 6.53 -4.89
N HIS A 410 25.11 5.76 -5.64
CA HIS A 410 24.69 5.23 -6.95
C HIS A 410 23.34 4.50 -6.86
N THR A 411 23.31 3.47 -6.03
CA THR A 411 22.13 2.60 -5.89
C THR A 411 20.92 3.36 -5.35
N TYR A 412 21.12 4.24 -4.37
CA TYR A 412 20.05 5.00 -3.73
C TYR A 412 19.43 6.01 -4.69
N LEU A 413 20.27 6.77 -5.40
CA LEU A 413 19.83 7.79 -6.35
C LEU A 413 19.18 7.17 -7.60
N SER A 414 19.75 6.09 -8.17
CA SER A 414 19.12 5.34 -9.27
C SER A 414 17.72 4.86 -8.90
N ARG A 415 17.49 4.47 -7.64
CA ARG A 415 16.16 4.06 -7.17
C ARG A 415 15.17 5.20 -7.04
N LEU A 416 15.60 6.37 -6.60
CA LEU A 416 14.74 7.56 -6.59
C LEU A 416 14.33 7.92 -8.03
N LEU A 417 15.25 7.85 -8.99
CA LEU A 417 14.95 8.05 -10.41
C LEU A 417 14.02 6.96 -10.96
N LYS A 418 14.23 5.69 -10.60
CA LYS A 418 13.36 4.58 -10.99
C LYS A 418 11.93 4.78 -10.49
N ALA A 419 11.74 5.21 -9.24
CA ALA A 419 10.42 5.52 -8.70
C ALA A 419 9.75 6.67 -9.48
N GLN A 420 10.50 7.74 -9.77
CA GLN A 420 10.00 8.84 -10.59
C GLN A 420 9.60 8.38 -12.01
N LEU A 421 10.44 7.58 -12.66
CA LEU A 421 10.16 7.01 -13.98
C LEU A 421 8.84 6.24 -13.97
N GLN A 422 8.62 5.36 -12.98
CA GLN A 422 7.38 4.58 -12.90
C GLN A 422 6.14 5.48 -12.72
N THR A 423 6.23 6.50 -11.88
CA THR A 423 5.16 7.51 -11.75
C THR A 423 4.91 8.20 -13.09
N LEU A 424 5.95 8.66 -13.77
CA LEU A 424 5.83 9.41 -15.03
C LEU A 424 5.26 8.54 -16.15
N LEU A 425 5.72 7.30 -16.32
CA LEU A 425 5.16 6.36 -17.30
C LEU A 425 3.66 6.11 -17.05
N LYS A 426 3.29 5.91 -15.78
CA LYS A 426 1.89 5.68 -15.39
C LYS A 426 1.02 6.90 -15.67
N CYS A 427 1.45 8.08 -15.24
CA CYS A 427 0.70 9.31 -15.49
C CYS A 427 0.69 9.66 -16.98
N GLY A 428 1.80 9.49 -17.68
CA GLY A 428 1.93 9.68 -19.13
C GLY A 428 0.95 8.83 -19.89
N GLY A 429 0.89 7.51 -19.63
CA GLY A 429 -0.06 6.61 -20.27
C GLY A 429 -1.53 6.94 -19.94
N LEU A 430 -1.83 7.40 -18.72
CA LEU A 430 -3.18 7.85 -18.36
C LEU A 430 -3.58 9.13 -19.11
N VAL A 431 -2.67 10.08 -19.23
CA VAL A 431 -2.89 11.33 -19.96
C VAL A 431 -2.99 11.07 -21.47
N GLU A 432 -2.17 10.18 -22.01
CA GLU A 432 -2.21 9.73 -23.41
C GLU A 432 -3.55 9.05 -23.72
N SER A 433 -3.98 8.10 -22.88
CA SER A 433 -5.29 7.46 -23.01
C SER A 433 -6.43 8.47 -22.99
N LEU A 434 -6.37 9.45 -22.08
CA LEU A 434 -7.37 10.51 -22.00
C LEU A 434 -7.36 11.38 -23.27
N SER A 435 -6.18 11.71 -23.79
CA SER A 435 -6.01 12.42 -25.05
C SER A 435 -6.66 11.67 -26.22
N GLU A 436 -6.40 10.36 -26.37
CA GLU A 436 -6.97 9.53 -27.44
C GLU A 436 -8.50 9.50 -27.39
N ILE A 437 -9.07 9.34 -26.20
CA ILE A 437 -10.53 9.30 -26.00
C ILE A 437 -11.18 10.63 -26.37
N LEU A 438 -10.51 11.74 -26.04
CA LEU A 438 -11.00 13.08 -26.27
C LEU A 438 -10.58 13.65 -27.63
N SER A 439 -9.79 12.95 -28.43
CA SER A 439 -9.35 13.44 -29.74
C SER A 439 -10.43 13.27 -30.82
N PRO A 440 -10.41 14.10 -31.88
CA PRO A 440 -11.26 13.88 -33.04
C PRO A 440 -10.96 12.50 -33.63
N LYS A 441 -11.99 11.67 -33.80
CA LYS A 441 -11.81 10.41 -34.52
C LYS A 441 -11.67 10.74 -36.00
N SER A 442 -10.48 10.50 -36.57
CA SER A 442 -10.31 10.60 -38.02
C SER A 442 -11.30 9.65 -38.70
N VAL A 443 -12.21 10.18 -39.51
CA VAL A 443 -12.94 9.35 -40.46
C VAL A 443 -11.89 8.78 -41.41
N LEU A 444 -11.61 7.47 -41.35
CA LEU A 444 -11.35 6.57 -42.50
C LEU A 444 -10.77 5.21 -42.08
N SER A 445 -11.63 4.18 -42.09
CA SER A 445 -11.50 2.98 -42.93
C SER A 445 -12.86 2.27 -42.94
N PRO A 446 -13.31 1.68 -44.07
CA PRO A 446 -14.54 0.90 -44.07
C PRO A 446 -14.40 -0.22 -43.04
N PRO A 447 -15.44 -0.55 -42.26
CA PRO A 447 -15.35 -1.67 -41.34
C PRO A 447 -15.06 -2.94 -42.15
N GLU A 448 -14.00 -3.68 -41.79
CA GLU A 448 -13.85 -5.07 -42.20
C GLU A 448 -15.17 -5.79 -41.91
N ALA A 449 -15.65 -6.55 -42.90
CA ALA A 449 -16.93 -7.23 -42.84
C ALA A 449 -16.98 -8.13 -41.59
N ARG A 450 -17.72 -7.69 -40.57
CA ARG A 450 -18.01 -8.51 -39.40
C ARG A 450 -18.90 -9.69 -39.81
N PRO A 451 -18.66 -10.89 -39.25
CA PRO A 451 -19.59 -11.99 -39.39
C PRO A 451 -20.94 -11.60 -38.78
N PRO A 452 -22.07 -12.14 -39.28
CA PRO A 452 -23.38 -11.73 -38.82
C PRO A 452 -23.58 -12.21 -37.39
N ALA A 453 -23.68 -11.26 -36.45
CA ALA A 453 -24.07 -11.50 -35.08
C ALA A 453 -25.48 -10.97 -34.83
N ASP A 454 -26.23 -11.77 -34.09
CA ASP A 454 -27.62 -11.61 -33.68
C ASP A 454 -27.92 -10.24 -33.04
N ALA A 455 -29.17 -9.82 -33.16
CA ALA A 455 -29.74 -8.50 -32.84
C ALA A 455 -29.03 -7.67 -31.74
N SER A 456 -28.23 -6.68 -32.15
CA SER A 456 -27.85 -5.54 -31.29
C SER A 456 -28.39 -4.24 -31.90
N HIS A 457 -29.19 -3.48 -31.16
CA HIS A 457 -29.73 -2.19 -31.60
C HIS A 457 -28.60 -1.21 -31.93
N THR A 458 -28.39 -0.91 -33.21
CA THR A 458 -27.55 0.20 -33.66
C THR A 458 -28.33 1.51 -33.47
N TYR A 459 -28.06 2.23 -32.38
CA TYR A 459 -28.60 3.57 -32.16
C TYR A 459 -27.99 4.58 -33.13
N THR A 460 -28.80 5.46 -33.70
CA THR A 460 -28.32 6.58 -34.52
C THR A 460 -27.67 7.66 -33.64
N LEU A 461 -26.79 8.49 -34.21
CA LEU A 461 -26.17 9.62 -33.48
C LEU A 461 -27.21 10.59 -32.89
N ASN A 462 -28.34 10.77 -33.58
CA ASN A 462 -29.43 11.63 -33.13
C ASN A 462 -30.19 11.02 -31.94
N GLU A 463 -30.39 9.71 -31.91
CA GLU A 463 -30.99 9.00 -30.77
C GLU A 463 -30.06 9.03 -29.55
N ALA A 464 -28.75 8.84 -29.76
CA ALA A 464 -27.75 8.98 -28.70
C ALA A 464 -27.75 10.39 -28.10
N ARG A 465 -27.79 11.44 -28.93
CA ARG A 465 -27.91 12.84 -28.51
C ARG A 465 -29.17 13.10 -27.69
N ARG A 466 -30.31 12.54 -28.12
CA ARG A 466 -31.58 12.68 -27.41
C ARG A 466 -31.52 12.01 -26.04
N GLY A 467 -31.11 10.74 -25.99
CA GLY A 467 -31.00 9.99 -24.74
C GLY A 467 -30.03 10.62 -23.74
N LEU A 468 -28.92 11.19 -24.22
CA LEU A 468 -27.98 11.91 -23.37
C LEU A 468 -28.59 13.18 -22.74
N ARG A 469 -29.34 13.96 -23.52
CA ARG A 469 -30.06 15.15 -23.01
C ARG A 469 -31.11 14.78 -21.96
N GLU A 470 -31.89 13.73 -22.23
CA GLU A 470 -32.90 13.23 -21.29
C GLU A 470 -32.28 12.75 -19.98
N ALA A 471 -31.16 12.02 -20.07
CA ALA A 471 -30.42 11.55 -18.91
C ALA A 471 -29.85 12.71 -18.07
N ASP A 472 -29.29 13.75 -18.70
CA ASP A 472 -28.76 14.92 -17.98
C ASP A 472 -29.87 15.70 -17.26
N VAL A 473 -31.02 15.91 -17.92
CA VAL A 473 -32.19 16.54 -17.30
C VAL A 473 -32.69 15.72 -16.10
N ALA A 474 -32.79 14.40 -16.25
CA ALA A 474 -33.20 13.51 -15.17
C ALA A 474 -32.23 13.57 -13.98
N LEU A 475 -30.92 13.57 -14.24
CA LEU A 475 -29.89 13.63 -13.22
C LEU A 475 -29.91 14.98 -12.47
N ARG A 476 -30.03 16.11 -13.18
CA ARG A 476 -30.18 17.44 -12.56
C ARG A 476 -31.46 17.55 -11.74
N LYS A 477 -32.55 16.92 -12.18
CA LYS A 477 -33.80 16.85 -11.41
C LYS A 477 -33.59 16.03 -10.14
N ALA A 478 -32.93 14.87 -10.23
CA ALA A 478 -32.60 14.03 -9.09
C ALA A 478 -31.71 14.77 -8.08
N ILE A 479 -30.67 15.48 -8.53
CA ILE A 479 -29.78 16.28 -7.65
C ILE A 479 -30.55 17.41 -6.97
N ARG A 480 -31.43 18.12 -7.67
CA ARG A 480 -32.30 19.14 -7.05
C ARG A 480 -33.27 18.54 -6.03
N SER A 481 -33.82 17.36 -6.33
CA SER A 481 -34.62 16.61 -5.37
C SER A 481 -33.80 16.15 -4.18
N ILE A 482 -32.55 15.71 -4.35
CA ILE A 482 -31.63 15.30 -3.28
C ILE A 482 -31.23 16.52 -2.42
N GLY A 483 -30.87 17.66 -3.02
CA GLY A 483 -30.56 18.88 -2.26
C GLY A 483 -31.78 19.46 -1.53
N GLY A 484 -33.00 19.21 -2.02
CA GLY A 484 -34.24 19.50 -1.30
C GLY A 484 -34.61 18.44 -0.24
N LEU A 485 -34.15 17.20 -0.44
CA LEU A 485 -34.32 16.07 0.48
C LEU A 485 -33.32 16.14 1.63
N GLU A 486 -32.08 16.58 1.45
CA GLU A 486 -31.07 16.77 2.52
C GLU A 486 -31.56 17.80 3.57
N ALA A 487 -32.41 18.77 3.19
CA ALA A 487 -33.10 19.66 4.11
C ALA A 487 -34.30 19.00 4.85
N GLY A 488 -34.73 17.80 4.44
CA GLY A 488 -35.87 17.05 5.00
C GLY A 488 -35.55 15.63 5.48
N PHE A 489 -34.29 15.19 5.38
CA PHE A 489 -33.88 13.80 5.65
C PHE A 489 -33.78 13.46 7.15
N ASP A 490 -33.75 14.46 8.04
CA ASP A 490 -33.88 14.25 9.49
C ASP A 490 -35.31 13.85 9.92
N ILE A 491 -36.30 13.93 9.02
CA ILE A 491 -37.73 13.72 9.37
C ILE A 491 -38.27 12.37 8.86
N ILE A 492 -37.65 11.71 7.87
CA ILE A 492 -38.34 10.68 7.06
C ILE A 492 -37.64 9.30 7.01
N LEU A 493 -36.51 9.07 7.70
CA LEU A 493 -35.75 7.81 7.57
C LEU A 493 -36.40 6.57 8.23
N GLY A 494 -37.38 6.01 7.54
CA GLY A 494 -37.94 4.70 7.85
C GLY A 494 -38.30 3.88 6.61
N ARG A 495 -37.42 3.75 5.59
CA ARG A 495 -37.19 2.55 4.70
C ARG A 495 -36.48 2.84 3.35
N PRO A 496 -35.94 1.81 2.65
CA PRO A 496 -34.76 1.91 1.80
C PRO A 496 -35.03 2.23 0.32
N THR A 497 -34.00 2.76 -0.34
CA THR A 497 -33.95 3.20 -1.74
C THR A 497 -33.72 2.04 -2.72
N PRO A 498 -34.36 2.00 -3.90
CA PRO A 498 -34.14 0.94 -4.89
C PRO A 498 -32.77 1.04 -5.57
N GLU A 499 -32.15 -0.11 -5.83
CA GLU A 499 -30.86 -0.25 -6.51
C GLU A 499 -30.91 0.29 -7.94
N ILE A 500 -30.04 1.26 -8.23
CA ILE A 500 -29.75 1.72 -9.58
C ILE A 500 -28.62 0.83 -10.13
N PRO A 501 -28.77 0.21 -11.32
CA PRO A 501 -27.71 -0.61 -11.90
C PRO A 501 -26.43 0.20 -12.07
N GLN A 502 -25.33 -0.27 -11.49
CA GLN A 502 -24.04 0.38 -11.68
C GLN A 502 -23.53 0.13 -13.10
N PRO A 503 -23.21 1.18 -13.89
CA PRO A 503 -22.58 1.00 -15.19
C PRO A 503 -21.19 0.37 -15.01
N ALA A 504 -20.81 -0.53 -15.92
CA ALA A 504 -19.47 -1.13 -15.97
C ALA A 504 -18.38 -0.05 -16.06
N LYS A 505 -17.35 -0.15 -15.20
CA LYS A 505 -16.36 0.90 -14.89
C LYS A 505 -14.95 0.55 -15.37
N GLY A 506 -14.22 1.59 -15.78
CA GLY A 506 -12.78 1.58 -16.06
C GLY A 506 -12.39 2.45 -17.26
N THR A 507 -13.22 2.46 -18.30
CA THR A 507 -13.00 3.23 -19.52
C THR A 507 -13.84 4.50 -19.48
N ILE A 508 -13.27 5.66 -19.83
CA ILE A 508 -14.11 6.81 -20.19
C ILE A 508 -14.91 6.40 -21.42
N VAL A 509 -16.19 6.09 -21.22
CA VAL A 509 -17.16 5.92 -22.32
C VAL A 509 -17.75 7.29 -22.63
N ILE A 510 -16.90 8.24 -22.99
CA ILE A 510 -17.31 9.55 -23.49
C ILE A 510 -16.79 9.61 -24.91
N ASN A 511 -17.73 9.66 -25.85
CA ASN A 511 -17.43 9.89 -27.25
C ASN A 511 -17.75 11.35 -27.55
N PRO A 512 -16.74 12.23 -27.75
CA PRO A 512 -16.98 13.65 -28.05
C PRO A 512 -17.96 13.89 -29.21
N GLU A 513 -18.08 12.93 -30.14
CA GLU A 513 -18.98 13.03 -31.29
C GLU A 513 -20.47 13.10 -30.94
N VAL A 514 -20.87 12.59 -29.76
CA VAL A 514 -22.28 12.61 -29.33
C VAL A 514 -22.71 13.99 -28.82
N PHE A 515 -21.79 14.93 -28.62
CA PHE A 515 -22.11 16.26 -28.12
C PHE A 515 -22.26 17.28 -29.27
N ASP A 516 -22.75 18.47 -28.93
CA ASP A 516 -22.78 19.62 -29.83
C ASP A 516 -21.37 20.20 -30.06
N ALA A 517 -21.26 21.14 -31.00
CA ALA A 517 -19.99 21.74 -31.39
C ALA A 517 -19.26 22.42 -30.21
N SER A 518 -19.97 23.18 -29.39
CA SER A 518 -19.39 23.89 -28.24
C SER A 518 -18.77 22.96 -27.20
N ILE A 519 -19.47 21.90 -26.82
CA ILE A 519 -18.96 20.92 -25.84
C ILE A 519 -17.80 20.12 -26.45
N LYS A 520 -17.95 19.75 -27.73
CA LYS A 520 -16.93 19.02 -28.48
C LYS A 520 -15.62 19.81 -28.55
N ASP A 521 -15.67 21.10 -28.84
CA ASP A 521 -14.49 21.97 -28.90
C ASP A 521 -13.77 22.05 -27.53
N ILE A 522 -14.52 22.11 -26.42
CA ILE A 522 -13.94 22.06 -25.07
C ILE A 522 -13.23 20.72 -24.85
N LEU A 523 -13.88 19.60 -25.16
CA LEU A 523 -13.30 18.26 -25.01
C LEU A 523 -12.06 18.07 -25.89
N TYR A 524 -12.08 18.56 -27.13
CA TYR A 524 -10.95 18.51 -28.05
C TYR A 524 -9.77 19.34 -27.57
N ASN A 525 -10.02 20.51 -27.00
CA ASN A 525 -8.97 21.32 -26.39
C ASN A 525 -8.36 20.61 -25.17
N ILE A 526 -9.17 19.96 -24.32
CA ILE A 526 -8.67 19.15 -23.21
C ILE A 526 -7.83 17.98 -23.74
N GLY A 527 -8.30 17.28 -24.78
CA GLY A 527 -7.57 16.21 -25.44
C GLY A 527 -6.21 16.68 -25.98
N LYS A 528 -6.17 17.83 -26.65
CA LYS A 528 -4.94 18.46 -27.13
C LYS A 528 -3.96 18.78 -26.01
N VAL A 529 -4.42 19.42 -24.92
CA VAL A 529 -3.57 19.72 -23.76
C VAL A 529 -3.05 18.40 -23.17
N CYS A 530 -3.89 17.37 -23.06
CA CYS A 530 -3.43 16.05 -22.62
C CYS A 530 -2.35 15.49 -23.56
N ALA A 531 -2.52 15.56 -24.89
CA ALA A 531 -1.53 15.09 -25.86
C ALA A 531 -0.16 15.76 -25.66
N GLU A 532 -0.14 17.09 -25.53
CA GLU A 532 1.09 17.87 -25.31
C GLU A 532 1.80 17.45 -24.01
N ASN A 533 1.03 17.27 -22.93
CA ASN A 533 1.58 16.83 -21.65
C ASN A 533 2.03 15.36 -21.67
N ALA A 534 1.35 14.49 -22.41
CA ALA A 534 1.78 13.10 -22.58
C ALA A 534 3.15 13.04 -23.26
N VAL A 535 3.39 13.87 -24.28
CA VAL A 535 4.70 13.98 -24.95
C VAL A 535 5.79 14.47 -23.99
N GLU A 536 5.52 15.51 -23.19
CA GLU A 536 6.49 16.03 -22.21
C GLU A 536 6.83 14.98 -21.13
N LEU A 537 5.82 14.31 -20.56
CA LEU A 537 6.02 13.24 -19.58
C LEU A 537 6.77 12.04 -20.18
N LYS A 538 6.46 11.68 -21.43
CA LYS A 538 7.15 10.61 -22.15
C LYS A 538 8.61 10.97 -22.41
N THR A 539 8.89 12.20 -22.84
CA THR A 539 10.27 12.66 -23.06
C THR A 539 11.09 12.59 -21.78
N ALA A 540 10.54 13.06 -20.65
CA ALA A 540 11.20 12.95 -19.36
C ALA A 540 11.39 11.48 -18.91
N SER A 541 10.40 10.63 -19.19
CA SER A 541 10.48 9.18 -18.91
C SER A 541 11.57 8.51 -19.75
N ASP A 542 11.67 8.84 -21.03
CA ASP A 542 12.66 8.27 -21.95
C ASP A 542 14.10 8.67 -21.52
N MET A 543 14.31 9.91 -21.08
CA MET A 543 15.59 10.37 -20.53
C MET A 543 16.00 9.61 -19.25
N LEU A 544 15.05 9.43 -18.33
CA LEU A 544 15.26 8.63 -17.12
C LEU A 544 15.56 7.18 -17.47
N GLN A 545 14.79 6.58 -18.38
CA GLN A 545 14.97 5.21 -18.82
C GLN A 545 16.32 5.00 -19.48
N GLN A 546 16.77 5.95 -20.31
CA GLN A 546 18.11 5.91 -20.90
C GLN A 546 19.18 5.91 -19.82
N THR A 547 19.07 6.81 -18.84
CA THR A 547 20.03 6.90 -17.73
C THR A 547 20.05 5.63 -16.87
N LEU A 548 18.88 5.04 -16.58
CA LEU A 548 18.78 3.82 -15.80
C LEU A 548 19.21 2.57 -16.59
N ASN A 549 19.17 2.60 -17.92
CA ASN A 549 19.73 1.54 -18.78
C ASN A 549 21.27 1.64 -18.85
N GLU A 550 21.79 2.86 -18.87
CA GLU A 550 23.21 3.20 -18.79
C GLU A 550 23.66 3.36 -17.32
N ASP A 551 23.13 2.54 -16.40
CA ASP A 551 23.29 2.69 -14.94
C ASP A 551 24.76 2.85 -14.51
N GLN A 552 25.72 2.30 -15.25
CA GLN A 552 27.15 2.43 -14.92
C GLN A 552 27.72 3.85 -15.07
N ASP A 553 26.98 4.78 -15.69
CA ASP A 553 27.43 6.14 -16.01
C ASP A 553 26.67 7.23 -15.22
N LEU A 554 26.02 6.88 -14.10
CA LEU A 554 25.27 7.87 -13.30
C LEU A 554 26.22 8.83 -12.55
N THR A 555 26.39 10.04 -13.06
CA THR A 555 27.10 11.14 -12.37
C THR A 555 26.12 12.02 -11.57
N ILE A 556 26.66 12.89 -10.70
CA ILE A 556 25.85 13.87 -9.97
C ILE A 556 25.10 14.82 -10.91
N GLU A 557 25.80 15.32 -11.93
CA GLU A 557 25.22 16.22 -12.94
C GLU A 557 24.07 15.53 -13.69
N ARG A 558 24.29 14.29 -14.12
CA ARG A 558 23.27 13.48 -14.79
C ARG A 558 22.08 13.19 -13.89
N TYR A 559 22.30 12.91 -12.60
CA TYR A 559 21.21 12.75 -11.63
C TYR A 559 20.38 14.04 -11.51
N GLN A 560 21.04 15.19 -11.31
CA GLN A 560 20.37 16.48 -11.15
C GLN A 560 19.57 16.86 -12.40
N GLU A 561 20.15 16.72 -13.59
CA GLU A 561 19.47 17.00 -14.86
C GLU A 561 18.20 16.15 -15.03
N ASN A 562 18.31 14.84 -14.81
CA ASN A 562 17.19 13.92 -14.92
C ASN A 562 16.11 14.20 -13.88
N TYR A 563 16.50 14.40 -12.62
CA TYR A 563 15.59 14.73 -11.53
C TYR A 563 14.82 16.03 -11.84
N THR A 564 15.53 17.10 -12.21
CA THR A 564 14.92 18.38 -12.54
C THR A 564 14.00 18.27 -13.75
N THR A 565 14.41 17.56 -14.80
CA THR A 565 13.57 17.35 -15.99
C THR A 565 12.27 16.61 -15.64
N ALA A 566 12.37 15.52 -14.88
CA ALA A 566 11.24 14.72 -14.41
C ALA A 566 10.26 15.54 -13.56
N VAL A 567 10.79 16.27 -12.57
CA VAL A 567 10.01 17.12 -11.67
C VAL A 567 9.33 18.25 -12.42
N MET A 568 10.04 18.94 -13.32
CA MET A 568 9.47 20.06 -14.07
C MET A 568 8.38 19.60 -15.04
N ALA A 569 8.55 18.46 -15.72
CA ALA A 569 7.51 17.86 -16.55
C ALA A 569 6.25 17.53 -15.72
N ALA A 570 6.42 16.93 -14.54
CA ALA A 570 5.32 16.63 -13.64
C ALA A 570 4.61 17.88 -13.10
N ILE A 571 5.36 18.91 -12.70
CA ILE A 571 4.79 20.19 -12.22
C ILE A 571 3.97 20.85 -13.32
N ARG A 572 4.52 20.98 -14.54
CA ARG A 572 3.83 21.60 -15.67
C ARG A 572 2.57 20.83 -16.04
N CYS A 573 2.66 19.50 -16.14
CA CYS A 573 1.49 18.66 -16.37
C CYS A 573 0.43 18.86 -15.29
N ARG A 574 0.82 18.83 -14.02
CA ARG A 574 -0.10 19.08 -12.92
C ARG A 574 -0.75 20.47 -12.99
N GLN A 575 -0.02 21.52 -13.37
CA GLN A 575 -0.56 22.87 -13.52
C GLN A 575 -1.60 22.92 -14.64
N ASN A 576 -1.29 22.34 -15.81
CA ASN A 576 -2.21 22.24 -16.95
C ASN A 576 -3.48 21.46 -16.58
N LEU A 577 -3.35 20.31 -15.90
CA LEU A 577 -4.49 19.53 -15.42
C LEU A 577 -5.32 20.30 -14.36
N HIS A 578 -4.70 21.09 -13.49
CA HIS A 578 -5.43 21.94 -12.54
C HIS A 578 -6.26 23.03 -13.25
N GLN A 579 -5.73 23.63 -14.32
CA GLN A 579 -6.50 24.58 -15.13
C GLN A 579 -7.71 23.89 -15.77
N ILE A 580 -7.53 22.69 -16.33
CA ILE A 580 -8.63 21.88 -16.88
C ILE A 580 -9.68 21.57 -15.80
N ILE A 581 -9.27 21.17 -14.59
CA ILE A 581 -10.17 20.91 -13.46
C ILE A 581 -11.01 22.15 -13.13
N GLY A 582 -10.36 23.32 -13.05
CA GLY A 582 -11.04 24.60 -12.78
C GLY A 582 -12.04 24.98 -13.88
N GLN A 583 -11.65 24.79 -15.15
CA GLN A 583 -12.52 25.01 -16.31
C GLN A 583 -13.73 24.08 -16.28
N LEU A 584 -13.52 22.76 -16.12
CA LEU A 584 -14.60 21.77 -16.08
C LEU A 584 -15.59 22.06 -14.95
N ARG A 585 -15.11 22.38 -13.74
CA ARG A 585 -15.98 22.74 -12.61
C ARG A 585 -16.84 23.97 -12.90
N THR A 586 -16.23 25.02 -13.43
CA THR A 586 -16.94 26.26 -13.79
C THR A 586 -18.00 25.98 -14.85
N GLU A 587 -17.62 25.33 -15.94
CA GLU A 587 -18.49 25.09 -17.09
C GLU A 587 -19.63 24.13 -16.75
N ILE A 588 -19.41 23.10 -15.91
CA ILE A 588 -20.48 22.23 -15.39
C ILE A 588 -21.41 23.02 -14.45
N ALA A 589 -20.87 23.83 -13.54
CA ALA A 589 -21.66 24.62 -12.59
C ALA A 589 -22.54 25.67 -13.29
N THR A 590 -22.05 26.27 -14.39
CA THR A 590 -22.82 27.18 -15.25
C THR A 590 -23.75 26.47 -16.24
N GLU A 591 -23.90 25.16 -16.13
CA GLU A 591 -24.73 24.30 -16.99
C GLU A 591 -24.35 24.28 -18.48
N LYS A 592 -23.15 24.76 -18.83
CA LYS A 592 -22.62 24.68 -20.21
C LYS A 592 -22.12 23.29 -20.57
N LEU A 593 -21.63 22.53 -19.59
CA LEU A 593 -21.27 21.12 -19.74
C LEU A 593 -22.29 20.21 -19.02
N PRO A 594 -22.66 19.06 -19.62
CA PRO A 594 -23.52 18.07 -18.97
C PRO A 594 -22.78 17.38 -17.82
N LEU A 595 -23.52 16.90 -16.84
CA LEU A 595 -22.98 16.29 -15.62
C LEU A 595 -22.17 15.01 -15.89
N VAL A 596 -22.43 14.32 -17.00
CA VAL A 596 -21.62 13.14 -17.40
C VAL A 596 -20.13 13.48 -17.55
N ILE A 597 -19.78 14.74 -17.83
CA ILE A 597 -18.40 15.22 -17.96
C ILE A 597 -17.65 15.21 -16.62
N TRP A 598 -18.33 15.06 -15.47
CA TRP A 598 -17.67 14.78 -14.20
C TRP A 598 -16.74 13.56 -14.28
N ARG A 599 -17.03 12.58 -15.16
CA ARG A 599 -16.13 11.44 -15.40
C ARG A 599 -14.78 11.86 -15.99
N VAL A 600 -14.74 12.85 -16.88
CA VAL A 600 -13.49 13.44 -17.40
C VAL A 600 -12.78 14.18 -16.27
N HIS A 601 -13.51 15.03 -15.53
CA HIS A 601 -12.97 15.76 -14.39
C HIS A 601 -12.31 14.82 -13.38
N ASP A 602 -12.97 13.75 -12.97
CA ASP A 602 -12.49 12.85 -11.93
C ASP A 602 -11.23 12.11 -12.34
N GLN A 603 -11.10 11.75 -13.63
CA GLN A 603 -9.85 11.20 -14.16
C GLN A 603 -8.74 12.24 -14.17
N VAL A 604 -8.98 13.45 -14.71
CA VAL A 604 -7.99 14.55 -14.69
C VAL A 604 -7.56 14.85 -13.26
N GLN A 605 -8.50 14.87 -12.31
CA GLN A 605 -8.23 15.09 -10.90
C GLN A 605 -7.41 13.95 -10.29
N SER A 606 -7.71 12.69 -10.61
CA SER A 606 -6.92 11.55 -10.15
C SER A 606 -5.48 11.61 -10.66
N ILE A 607 -5.27 11.91 -11.95
CA ILE A 607 -3.94 12.07 -12.54
C ILE A 607 -3.18 13.23 -11.88
N SER A 608 -3.82 14.39 -11.78
CA SER A 608 -3.23 15.59 -11.15
C SER A 608 -2.82 15.34 -9.69
N LYS A 609 -3.62 14.59 -8.93
CA LYS A 609 -3.28 14.15 -7.57
C LYS A 609 -2.04 13.25 -7.55
N ARG A 610 -1.91 12.30 -8.48
CA ARG A 610 -0.74 11.40 -8.55
C ARG A 610 0.55 12.17 -8.83
N LEU A 611 0.52 13.10 -9.78
CA LEU A 611 1.68 13.94 -10.11
C LEU A 611 2.12 14.84 -8.96
N ARG A 612 1.23 15.16 -8.01
CA ARG A 612 1.58 15.89 -6.78
C ARG A 612 2.44 15.06 -5.83
N TRP A 613 2.28 13.73 -5.81
CA TRP A 613 2.80 12.86 -4.76
C TRP A 613 3.83 11.84 -5.24
N GLY A 614 3.72 11.36 -6.48
CA GLY A 614 4.56 10.31 -7.05
C GLY A 614 5.92 10.81 -7.55
N VAL A 615 6.03 12.10 -7.86
CA VAL A 615 7.33 12.74 -8.08
C VAL A 615 7.66 13.45 -6.78
N LEU A 616 8.48 12.76 -5.98
CA LEU A 616 8.91 13.18 -4.64
C LEU A 616 8.90 14.71 -4.47
N ARG A 617 8.05 15.17 -3.55
CA ARG A 617 7.67 16.57 -3.25
C ARG A 617 8.58 17.65 -3.88
N SER A 618 8.13 18.32 -4.94
CA SER A 618 8.58 19.69 -5.22
C SER A 618 7.76 20.70 -4.42
#